data_AF-A0A971LB65-F1
#
_entry.id   AF-A0A971LB65-F1
#
_cell.length_a   1.000
_cell.length_b   1.000
_cell.length_c   1.000
_cell.angle_alpha   90.00
_cell.angle_beta   90.00
_cell.angle_gamma   90.00
#
_symmetry.space_group_name_H-M   'P 1'
#
loop_
_entity.id
_entity.type
_entity.pdbx_description
1 polymer ?
#
loop_
_entity_poly.entity_id
_entity_poly.type
_entity_poly.pdbx_seq_one_letter_code
_entity_poly.pdbx_strand_id
1 'polypeptide(L)'
;MERKVLSQIATLRVISGILEISAALVIIRLRRIEAALRINALLGLIGPLVFLAVSALGIVALAVKISPVKIILLLAGAFFILWGTRG
;
A
#
# COMPACT_ATOMS: atom_id res chain seq x y z
N MET A 1 -1.69 6.01 -22.53
CA MET A 1 -1.46 6.42 -21.12
C MET A 1 -1.91 5.35 -20.13
N GLU A 2 -3.17 4.88 -20.21
CA GLU A 2 -3.74 3.90 -19.26
C GLU A 2 -2.95 2.56 -19.15
N ARG A 3 -2.52 1.95 -20.26
CA ARG A 3 -1.70 0.71 -20.22
C ARG A 3 -0.39 0.85 -19.43
N LYS A 4 0.27 2.02 -19.52
CA LYS A 4 1.52 2.29 -18.80
C LYS A 4 1.27 2.37 -17.29
N VAL A 5 0.17 3.03 -16.89
CA VAL A 5 -0.21 3.13 -15.48
C VAL A 5 -0.65 1.77 -14.92
N LEU A 6 -1.41 0.97 -15.68
CA LEU A 6 -1.75 -0.40 -15.31
C LEU A 6 -0.50 -1.25 -15.04
N SER A 7 0.50 -1.17 -15.92
CA SER A 7 1.78 -1.85 -15.72
C SER A 7 2.48 -1.35 -14.45
N GLN A 8 2.52 -0.04 -14.19
CA GLN A 8 3.12 0.52 -12.97
C GLN A 8 2.41 0.05 -11.69
N ILE A 9 1.08 0.04 -11.70
CA ILE A 9 0.26 -0.47 -10.59
C ILE A 9 0.57 -1.94 -10.33
N ALA A 10 0.59 -2.76 -11.39
CA ALA A 10 0.90 -4.18 -11.28
C ALA A 10 2.32 -4.40 -10.74
N THR A 11 3.31 -3.67 -11.25
CA THR A 11 4.70 -3.75 -10.78
C THR A 11 4.83 -3.38 -9.30
N LEU A 12 4.20 -2.29 -8.84
CA LEU A 12 4.24 -1.90 -7.43
C LEU A 12 3.58 -2.96 -6.52
N ARG A 13 2.50 -3.60 -6.98
CA ARG A 13 1.87 -4.71 -6.25
C ARG A 13 2.77 -5.93 -6.17
N VAL A 14 3.45 -6.29 -7.26
CA VAL A 14 4.42 -7.39 -7.26
C VAL A 14 5.55 -7.11 -6.29
N ILE A 15 6.13 -5.90 -6.32
CA ILE A 15 7.20 -5.50 -5.38
C ILE A 15 6.71 -5.59 -3.93
N SER A 16 5.52 -5.07 -3.63
CA SER A 16 4.93 -5.15 -2.29
C SER A 16 4.70 -6.60 -1.85
N GLY A 17 4.22 -7.47 -2.75
CA GLY A 17 4.04 -8.89 -2.46
C GLY A 17 5.35 -9.61 -2.19
N ILE A 18 6.42 -9.26 -2.92
CA ILE A 18 7.77 -9.78 -2.68
C ILE A 18 8.27 -9.36 -1.29
N LEU A 19 8.00 -8.13 -0.84
CA LEU A 19 8.37 -7.68 0.51
C LEU A 19 7.66 -8.49 1.60
N GLU A 20 6.37 -8.75 1.44
CA GLU A 20 5.58 -9.59 2.36
C GLU A 20 6.13 -11.03 2.43
N ILE A 21 6.37 -11.64 1.26
CA ILE A 21 6.94 -12.99 1.18
C ILE A 21 8.33 -13.03 1.82
N SER A 22 9.18 -12.03 1.53
CA SER A 22 10.54 -11.95 2.08
C SER A 22 10.51 -11.84 3.60
N ALA A 23 9.64 -11.00 4.14
CA ALA A 23 9.44 -10.86 5.58
C ALA A 23 8.94 -12.17 6.21
N ALA A 24 7.96 -12.84 5.60
CA ALA A 24 7.48 -14.14 6.07
C ALA A 24 8.60 -15.19 6.12
N LEU A 25 9.48 -15.24 5.11
CA LEU A 25 10.65 -16.13 5.10
C LEU A 25 11.62 -15.80 6.24
N VAL A 26 11.88 -14.51 6.51
CA VAL A 26 12.72 -14.08 7.64
C VAL A 26 12.09 -14.46 8.98
N ILE A 27 10.78 -14.27 9.15
CA ILE A 27 10.03 -14.65 10.35
C ILE A 27 10.18 -16.16 10.63
N ILE A 28 9.95 -16.99 9.62
CA ILE A 28 10.09 -18.46 9.71
C ILE A 28 11.53 -18.85 10.05
N ARG A 29 12.52 -18.15 9.49
CA ARG A 29 13.94 -18.43 9.75
C ARG A 29 14.36 -18.06 11.17
N LEU A 30 13.85 -16.95 11.72
CA LEU A 30 14.23 -16.47 13.05
C LEU A 30 13.56 -17.26 14.19
N ARG A 31 12.40 -17.88 13.96
CA ARG A 31 11.66 -18.72 14.93
C ARG A 31 11.47 -18.06 16.31
N ARG A 32 11.32 -16.73 16.34
CA ARG A 32 11.13 -15.94 17.56
C ARG A 32 9.94 -15.01 17.38
N ILE A 33 9.05 -15.01 18.37
CA ILE A 33 7.82 -14.21 18.33
C ILE A 33 8.16 -12.72 18.38
N GLU A 34 9.15 -12.30 19.18
CA GLU A 34 9.52 -10.88 19.26
C GLU A 34 10.08 -10.35 17.93
N ALA A 35 10.84 -11.18 17.22
CA ALA A 35 11.33 -10.83 15.89
C ALA A 35 10.19 -10.71 14.87
N ALA A 36 9.20 -11.62 14.94
CA ALA A 36 8.01 -11.58 14.10
C ALA A 36 7.19 -10.29 14.31
N LEU A 37 6.97 -9.90 15.57
CA LEU A 37 6.26 -8.68 15.90
C LEU A 37 6.98 -7.42 15.41
N ARG A 38 8.32 -7.37 15.52
CA ARG A 38 9.12 -6.24 14.99
C ARG A 38 9.03 -6.14 13.47
N ILE A 39 9.12 -7.27 12.77
CA ILE A 39 9.01 -7.30 11.31
C ILE A 39 7.60 -6.89 10.85
N ASN A 40 6.55 -7.39 11.52
CA ASN A 40 5.17 -6.98 11.23
C ASN A 40 4.93 -5.48 11.50
N ALA A 41 5.52 -4.92 12.55
CA ALA A 41 5.41 -3.48 12.81
C ALA A 41 6.05 -2.65 11.68
N LEU A 42 7.20 -3.09 11.15
CA LEU A 42 7.85 -2.44 10.01
C LEU A 42 7.03 -2.58 8.72
N LEU A 43 6.55 -3.79 8.41
CA LEU A 43 5.66 -4.06 7.27
C LEU A 43 4.34 -3.30 7.35
N GLY A 44 3.82 -3.12 8.57
CA GLY A 44 2.58 -2.40 8.84
C GLY A 44 2.59 -0.96 8.35
N LEU A 45 3.77 -0.34 8.19
CA LEU A 45 3.93 0.97 7.55
C LEU A 45 4.10 0.88 6.02
N ILE A 46 4.75 -0.18 5.53
CA ILE A 46 4.97 -0.40 4.09
C ILE A 46 3.63 -0.60 3.37
N GLY A 47 2.69 -1.35 3.95
CA GLY A 47 1.36 -1.58 3.37
C GLY A 47 0.61 -0.29 3.03
N PRO A 48 0.39 0.62 3.99
CA PRO A 48 -0.19 1.94 3.75
C PRO A 48 0.56 2.78 2.71
N LEU A 49 1.90 2.78 2.73
CA LEU A 49 2.70 3.55 1.76
C LEU A 49 2.51 3.04 0.32
N VAL A 50 2.56 1.73 0.11
CA VAL A 50 2.30 1.12 -1.21
C VAL A 50 0.87 1.39 -1.65
N PHE A 51 -0.10 1.27 -0.74
CA PHE A 51 -1.50 1.55 -1.03
C PHE A 51 -1.72 2.98 -1.51
N LEU A 52 -1.10 3.96 -0.85
CA LEU A 52 -1.16 5.36 -1.25
C LEU A 52 -0.49 5.58 -2.62
N ALA A 53 0.67 4.97 -2.88
CA ALA A 53 1.36 5.10 -4.16
C ALA A 53 0.54 4.54 -5.33
N VAL A 54 -0.03 3.34 -5.18
CA VAL A 54 -0.91 2.73 -6.20
C VAL A 54 -2.19 3.55 -6.39
N SER A 55 -2.78 4.03 -5.31
CA SER A 55 -3.98 4.88 -5.36
C SER A 55 -3.70 6.20 -6.09
N ALA A 56 -2.56 6.85 -5.81
CA ALA A 56 -2.16 8.07 -6.51
C ALA A 56 -1.99 7.85 -8.01
N LEU A 57 -1.33 6.77 -8.43
CA LEU A 57 -1.19 6.42 -9.84
C LEU A 57 -2.56 6.19 -10.52
N GLY A 58 -3.45 5.46 -9.86
CA GLY A 58 -4.81 5.21 -10.34
C GLY A 58 -5.63 6.49 -10.46
N ILE A 59 -5.55 7.35 -9.43
CA ILE A 59 -6.25 8.64 -9.40
C ILE A 59 -5.73 9.54 -10.51
N VAL A 60 -4.41 9.70 -10.68
CA VAL A 60 -3.84 10.54 -11.74
C VAL A 60 -4.26 10.06 -13.14
N ALA A 61 -4.31 8.75 -13.36
CA ALA A 61 -4.78 8.20 -14.64
C ALA A 61 -6.26 8.47 -14.90
N LEU A 62 -7.07 8.53 -13.85
CA LEU A 62 -8.51 8.75 -13.91
C LEU A 62 -8.91 10.22 -13.70
N ALA A 63 -8.00 11.10 -13.27
CA ALA A 63 -8.29 12.43 -12.75
C ALA A 63 -9.03 13.32 -13.77
N VAL A 64 -8.76 13.13 -15.06
CA VAL A 64 -9.44 13.84 -16.15
C VAL A 64 -10.92 13.42 -16.29
N LYS A 65 -11.29 12.23 -15.81
CA LYS A 65 -12.63 11.62 -15.92
C LYS A 65 -13.38 11.53 -14.59
N ILE A 66 -12.77 11.95 -13.47
CA ILE A 66 -13.32 11.78 -12.13
C ILE A 66 -14.09 13.03 -11.69
N SER A 67 -15.33 12.84 -11.22
CA SER A 67 -16.11 13.89 -10.55
C SER A 67 -15.44 14.33 -9.23
N PRO A 68 -15.45 15.63 -8.87
CA PRO A 68 -14.87 16.15 -7.63
C PRO A 68 -15.32 15.42 -6.35
N VAL A 69 -16.56 14.92 -6.31
CA VAL A 69 -17.10 14.17 -5.16
C VAL A 69 -16.30 12.90 -4.88
N LYS A 70 -15.88 12.17 -5.93
CA LYS A 70 -15.10 10.95 -5.79
C LYS A 70 -13.69 11.24 -5.24
N ILE A 71 -13.11 12.39 -5.58
CA ILE A 71 -11.81 12.82 -5.05
C ILE A 71 -11.92 13.06 -3.53
N ILE A 72 -12.96 13.76 -3.09
CA ILE A 72 -13.21 14.01 -1.66
C ILE A 72 -13.35 12.68 -0.89
N LEU A 73 -14.10 11.71 -1.44
CA LEU A 73 -14.27 10.40 -0.81
C LEU A 73 -12.95 9.63 -0.69
N LEU A 74 -12.10 9.68 -1.72
CA LEU A 74 -10.78 9.03 -1.70
C LEU A 74 -9.84 9.65 -0.65
N LEU A 75 -9.82 10.99 -0.57
CA LEU A 75 -9.05 11.70 0.45
C LEU A 75 -9.57 11.41 1.86
N ALA A 76 -10.88 11.35 2.06
CA ALA A 76 -11.50 10.98 3.33
C ALA A 76 -11.14 9.55 3.75
N GLY A 77 -11.17 8.59 2.82
CA GLY A 77 -10.75 7.21 3.07
C GLY A 77 -9.27 7.10 3.47
N ALA A 78 -8.38 7.81 2.75
CA ALA A 78 -6.97 7.87 3.11
C ALA A 78 -6.76 8.48 4.51
N PHE A 79 -7.49 9.54 4.83
CA PHE A 79 -7.47 10.16 6.16
C PHE A 79 -7.95 9.21 7.25
N PHE A 80 -9.04 8.47 7.05
CA PHE A 80 -9.53 7.48 8.02
C PHE A 80 -8.58 6.31 8.23
N ILE A 81 -7.91 5.81 7.17
CA ILE A 81 -6.86 4.80 7.32
C ILE A 81 -5.76 5.34 8.23
N LEU A 82 -5.24 6.54 7.93
CA LEU A 82 -4.19 7.16 8.73
C LEU A 82 -4.62 7.42 10.17
N TRP A 83 -5.85 7.89 10.39
CA TRP A 83 -6.40 8.10 11.72
C TRP A 83 -6.60 6.79 12.47
N GLY A 84 -7.22 5.78 11.86
CA GLY A 84 -7.42 4.47 12.50
C GLY A 84 -6.12 3.74 12.83
N THR A 85 -5.04 4.02 12.11
CA THR A 85 -3.70 3.49 12.40
C THR A 85 -2.87 4.34 13.36
N ARG A 86 -3.38 5.50 13.79
CA ARG A 86 -2.77 6.26 14.90
C ARG A 86 -3.13 5.53 16.19
N GLY A 87 -2.11 4.92 16.81
CA GLY A 87 -2.20 4.30 18.13
C GLY A 87 -2.52 5.29 19.23
#